data_AF-X1A881-F1
#
_entry.id   AF-X1A881-F1
#
_cell.length_a   1.000
_cell.length_b   1.000
_cell.length_c   1.000
_cell.angle_alpha   90.00
_cell.angle_beta   90.00
_cell.angle_gamma   90.00
#
_symmetry.space_group_name_H-M   'P 1'
#
loop_
_entity.id
_entity.type
_entity.pdbx_description
1 polymer ?
#
loop_
_entity_poly.entity_id
_entity_poly.type
_entity_poly.pdbx_seq_one_letter_code
_entity_poly.pdbx_strand_id
1 'polypeptide(L)'
;YQAYLIDRTPAFTVYIKAGETLVPTGGNVLDMSENMDIEAAVEMSKPKKRRKGAGLPKKFAKMGFKKGWAAYKKTPAYKRKKTQVSKKSSKKRRRK
;
A
#
# COMPACT_ATOMS: atom_id res chain seq x y z
N TYR A 1 6.51 -27.14 5.37
CA TYR A 1 5.93 -27.98 4.30
C TYR A 1 7.03 -28.40 3.36
N GLN A 2 7.72 -29.51 3.61
CA GLN A 2 8.77 -30.00 2.69
C GLN A 2 8.95 -31.51 2.90
N ALA A 3 8.01 -32.30 2.38
CA ALA A 3 8.05 -33.77 2.46
C ALA A 3 7.19 -34.42 1.36
N TYR A 4 7.39 -34.03 0.09
CA TYR A 4 6.70 -34.67 -1.06
C TYR A 4 7.64 -35.49 -1.97
N LEU A 5 8.88 -35.74 -1.56
CA LEU A 5 9.91 -36.37 -2.41
C LEU A 5 10.53 -37.65 -1.82
N ILE A 6 10.07 -38.13 -0.66
CA ILE A 6 10.71 -39.27 0.02
C ILE A 6 10.27 -40.63 -0.57
N ASP A 7 9.06 -40.73 -1.12
CA ASP A 7 8.44 -42.03 -1.43
C ASP A 7 8.46 -42.46 -2.91
N ARG A 8 9.33 -41.88 -3.75
CA ARG A 8 9.49 -42.36 -5.14
C ARG A 8 10.95 -42.65 -5.46
N THR A 9 11.18 -43.78 -6.15
CA THR A 9 12.49 -44.10 -6.75
C THR A 9 12.89 -43.00 -7.73
N PRO A 10 13.97 -42.26 -7.49
CA PRO A 10 14.38 -41.20 -8.41
C PRO A 10 14.83 -41.82 -9.74
N ALA A 11 14.27 -41.34 -10.85
CA ALA A 11 14.63 -41.82 -12.19
C ALA A 11 16.10 -41.51 -12.56
N PHE A 12 16.71 -40.52 -11.90
CA PHE A 12 18.15 -40.23 -11.97
C PHE A 12 18.54 -39.34 -10.77
N THR A 13 19.78 -39.48 -10.30
CA THR A 13 20.36 -38.70 -9.19
C THR A 13 21.46 -37.82 -9.74
N VAL A 14 21.39 -36.50 -9.49
CA VAL A 14 22.41 -35.53 -9.91
C VAL A 14 23.29 -35.18 -8.72
N TYR A 15 24.61 -35.37 -8.86
CA TYR A 15 25.59 -34.97 -7.85
C TYR A 15 26.23 -33.65 -8.26
N ILE A 16 26.08 -32.61 -7.43
CA ILE A 16 26.62 -31.27 -7.66
C ILE A 16 27.72 -31.01 -6.63
N LYS A 17 28.91 -30.59 -7.07
CA LYS A 17 30.00 -30.19 -6.17
C LYS A 17 29.78 -28.76 -5.65
N ALA A 18 30.30 -28.46 -4.46
CA ALA A 18 30.18 -27.12 -3.88
C ALA A 18 30.83 -26.07 -4.81
N GLY A 19 30.03 -25.11 -5.29
CA GLY A 19 30.46 -24.08 -6.23
C GLY A 19 29.96 -24.25 -7.67
N GLU A 20 29.31 -25.38 -7.98
CA GLU A 20 28.64 -25.59 -9.27
C GLU A 20 27.14 -25.27 -9.13
N THR A 21 26.59 -24.51 -10.09
CA THR A 21 25.16 -24.20 -10.16
C THR A 21 24.50 -25.01 -11.26
N LEU A 22 23.35 -25.63 -10.94
CA LEU A 22 22.53 -26.31 -11.94
C LEU A 22 21.85 -25.23 -12.79
N VAL A 23 22.46 -24.92 -13.94
CA VAL A 23 21.85 -24.03 -14.92
C VAL A 23 20.76 -24.83 -15.64
N PRO A 24 19.50 -24.36 -15.66
CA PRO A 24 18.48 -25.03 -16.44
C PRO A 24 18.92 -25.01 -17.90
N THR A 25 19.24 -26.19 -18.46
CA THR A 25 19.51 -26.31 -19.89
C THR A 25 18.23 -25.85 -20.59
N GLY A 26 18.33 -24.74 -21.33
CA GLY A 26 17.22 -23.99 -21.93
C GLY A 26 16.43 -24.79 -22.96
N GLY A 27 15.67 -25.76 -22.47
CA GLY A 27 14.90 -26.73 -23.23
C GLY A 27 13.52 -26.90 -22.62
N ASN A 28 12.78 -25.80 -22.51
CA ASN A 28 11.33 -25.79 -22.65
C ASN A 28 10.88 -24.34 -22.94
N VAL A 29 10.73 -24.01 -24.21
CA VAL A 29 10.35 -22.65 -24.67
C VAL A 29 8.96 -22.24 -24.18
N LEU A 30 8.15 -23.20 -23.70
CA LEU A 30 6.84 -22.98 -23.10
C LEU A 30 6.89 -22.33 -21.70
N ASP A 31 7.93 -22.59 -20.90
CA ASP A 31 8.01 -22.09 -19.51
C ASP A 31 8.51 -20.63 -19.43
N MET A 32 9.05 -20.09 -20.52
CA MET A 32 9.49 -18.68 -20.54
C MET A 32 8.32 -17.71 -20.75
N SER A 33 7.28 -18.12 -21.49
CA SER A 33 6.07 -17.31 -21.66
C SER A 33 5.29 -17.15 -20.36
N GLU A 34 5.19 -18.19 -19.53
CA GLU A 34 4.47 -18.10 -18.26
C GLU A 34 5.23 -17.26 -17.21
N ASN A 35 6.57 -17.19 -17.28
CA ASN A 35 7.37 -16.39 -16.34
C ASN A 35 7.39 -14.88 -16.66
N MET A 36 7.10 -14.47 -17.91
CA MET A 36 7.01 -13.05 -18.29
C MET A 36 5.73 -12.38 -17.77
N ASP A 37 4.64 -13.15 -17.62
CA ASP A 37 3.36 -12.64 -17.10
C ASP A 37 3.37 -12.45 -15.57
N ILE A 38 4.32 -13.06 -14.85
CA ILE A 38 4.44 -12.93 -13.40
C ILE A 38 5.12 -11.61 -13.01
N GLU A 39 6.09 -11.13 -13.79
CA GLU A 39 6.74 -9.83 -13.52
C GLU A 39 5.87 -8.63 -13.93
N ALA A 40 4.99 -8.80 -14.93
CA ALA A 40 4.08 -7.74 -15.38
C ALA A 40 2.84 -7.56 -14.47
N ALA A 41 2.44 -8.58 -13.73
CA ALA A 41 1.26 -8.53 -12.85
C ALA A 41 1.54 -7.92 -11.46
N VAL A 42 2.78 -7.53 -11.15
CA VAL A 42 3.09 -6.74 -9.94
C VAL A 42 3.08 -5.25 -10.30
N GLU A 43 1.97 -4.77 -10.88
CA GLU A 43 1.61 -3.37 -10.72
C GLU A 43 1.38 -3.13 -9.23
N MET A 44 2.45 -2.79 -8.52
CA MET A 44 2.38 -2.35 -7.14
C MET A 44 1.43 -1.17 -7.07
N SER A 45 0.17 -1.42 -6.70
CA SER A 45 -0.82 -0.38 -6.49
C SER A 45 -0.18 0.68 -5.59
N LYS A 46 -0.05 1.89 -6.13
CA LYS A 46 0.61 2.99 -5.40
C LYS A 46 -0.04 3.09 -4.02
N PRO A 47 0.73 3.06 -2.92
CA PRO A 47 0.15 2.99 -1.59
C PRO A 47 -0.84 4.14 -1.41
N LYS A 48 -2.10 3.80 -1.15
CA LYS A 48 -3.18 4.78 -1.00
C LYS A 48 -2.76 5.77 0.08
N LYS A 49 -2.54 7.04 -0.30
CA LYS A 49 -2.16 8.09 0.65
C LYS A 49 -3.18 8.10 1.78
N ARG A 50 -2.77 7.67 2.97
CA ARG A 50 -3.61 7.75 4.18
C ARG A 50 -4.05 9.20 4.30
N ARG A 51 -5.36 9.43 4.26
CA ARG A 51 -5.91 10.77 4.52
C ARG A 51 -5.37 11.16 5.88
N LYS A 52 -4.55 12.23 5.94
CA LYS A 52 -4.12 12.80 7.22
C LYS A 52 -5.41 12.99 8.01
N GLY A 53 -5.55 12.25 9.11
CA GLY A 53 -6.81 12.13 9.83
C GLY A 53 -7.38 13.51 10.11
N ALA A 54 -8.70 13.62 10.22
CA ALA A 54 -9.43 14.85 10.55
C ALA A 54 -9.09 15.42 11.96
N GLY A 55 -7.97 14.97 12.53
CA GLY A 55 -7.45 15.40 13.80
C GLY A 55 -6.89 16.82 13.75
N LEU A 56 -6.74 17.33 14.97
CA LEU A 56 -6.17 18.62 15.25
C LEU A 56 -4.75 18.73 14.67
N PRO A 57 -4.36 19.86 14.03
CA PRO A 57 -3.02 20.00 13.49
C PRO A 57 -1.95 19.77 14.57
N LYS A 58 -0.82 19.14 14.20
CA LYS A 58 0.22 18.66 15.13
C LYS A 58 0.67 19.72 16.16
N LYS A 59 0.77 20.99 15.73
CA LYS A 59 1.10 22.14 16.60
C LYS A 59 0.13 22.31 17.78
N PHE A 60 -1.16 22.11 17.54
CA PHE A 60 -2.21 22.20 18.56
C PHE A 60 -2.43 20.88 19.28
N ALA A 61 -2.23 19.74 18.61
CA ALA A 61 -2.32 18.42 19.24
C ALA A 61 -1.28 18.24 20.37
N LYS A 62 -0.09 18.84 20.24
CA LYS A 62 0.95 18.83 21.28
C LYS A 62 0.51 19.50 22.59
N MET A 63 -0.48 20.40 22.56
CA MET A 63 -1.03 21.06 23.75
C MET A 63 -2.10 20.21 24.47
N GLY A 64 -2.36 18.98 24.01
CA GLY A 64 -3.47 18.16 24.46
C GLY A 64 -4.77 18.47 23.72
N PHE A 65 -5.69 17.49 23.67
CA PHE A 65 -6.89 17.56 22.85
C PHE A 65 -7.77 18.77 23.17
N LYS A 66 -8.15 18.96 24.45
CA LYS A 66 -9.07 20.03 24.89
C LYS A 66 -8.49 21.44 24.65
N LYS A 67 -7.27 21.70 25.13
CA LYS A 67 -6.58 22.99 25.01
C LYS A 67 -6.21 23.31 23.56
N GLY A 68 -5.72 22.30 22.85
CA GLY A 68 -5.39 22.41 21.44
C GLY A 68 -6.61 22.73 20.55
N TRP A 69 -7.77 22.12 20.83
CA TRP A 69 -9.00 22.40 20.08
C TRP A 69 -9.51 23.82 20.32
N ALA A 70 -9.44 24.29 21.57
CA ALA A 70 -9.79 25.68 21.90
C ALA A 70 -8.89 26.69 21.17
N ALA A 71 -7.58 26.44 21.13
CA ALA A 71 -6.63 27.28 20.40
C ALA A 71 -6.86 27.23 18.88
N TYR A 72 -7.12 26.05 18.32
CA TYR A 72 -7.35 25.89 16.88
C TYR A 72 -8.60 26.62 16.38
N LYS A 73 -9.69 26.60 17.18
CA LYS A 73 -10.93 27.31 16.86
C LYS A 73 -10.76 28.83 16.74
N LYS A 74 -9.74 29.40 17.37
CA LYS A 74 -9.41 30.84 17.30
C LYS A 74 -8.64 31.21 16.01
N THR A 75 -8.03 30.24 15.33
CA THR A 75 -7.20 30.51 14.15
C THR A 75 -8.00 31.04 12.96
N PRO A 76 -7.40 31.89 12.10
CA PRO A 76 -8.06 32.38 10.89
C PRO A 76 -8.39 31.23 9.92
N ALA A 77 -7.55 30.18 9.89
CA ALA A 77 -7.78 29.00 9.06
C ALA A 77 -9.09 28.27 9.42
N TYR A 78 -9.38 28.10 10.72
CA TYR A 78 -10.63 27.49 11.18
C TYR A 78 -11.84 28.36 10.83
N LYS A 79 -11.76 29.67 11.09
CA LYS A 79 -12.86 30.61 10.79
C LYS A 79 -13.19 30.64 9.29
N ARG A 80 -12.18 30.70 8.41
CA ARG A 80 -12.36 30.66 6.95
C ARG A 80 -13.06 29.39 6.49
N LYS A 81 -12.65 28.22 7.00
CA LYS A 81 -13.31 26.94 6.69
C LYS A 81 -14.78 26.94 7.14
N LYS A 82 -15.09 27.42 8.35
CA LYS A 82 -16.45 27.50 8.87
C LYS A 82 -17.36 28.35 7.96
N THR A 83 -16.87 29.51 7.52
CA THR A 83 -17.60 30.40 6.61
C THR A 83 -17.79 29.78 5.22
N GLN A 84 -16.81 29.03 4.70
CA GLN A 84 -16.97 28.32 3.43
C GLN A 84 -18.02 27.22 3.51
N VAL A 85 -18.07 26.48 4.62
CA VAL A 85 -19.07 25.43 4.84
C VAL A 85 -20.48 26.04 4.91
N SER A 86 -20.66 27.17 5.62
CA SER A 86 -21.97 27.84 5.69
C SER A 86 -22.43 28.40 4.34
N LYS A 87 -21.51 28.93 3.52
CA LYS A 87 -21.83 29.38 2.15
C LYS A 87 -22.21 28.22 1.23
N LYS A 88 -21.54 27.06 1.36
CA LYS A 88 -21.89 25.86 0.59
C LYS A 88 -23.25 25.29 1.01
N SER A 89 -23.55 25.27 2.31
CA SER A 89 -24.84 24.78 2.80
C SER A 89 -25.99 25.70 2.39
N SER A 90 -25.82 27.02 2.45
CA SER A 90 -26.83 27.98 2.00
C SER A 90 -27.08 27.87 0.48
N LYS A 91 -26.02 27.74 -0.33
CA LYS A 91 -26.15 27.52 -1.79
C LYS A 91 -26.84 26.21 -2.13
N LYS A 92 -26.62 25.14 -1.33
CA LYS A 92 -27.33 23.86 -1.52
C LYS A 92 -28.82 23.97 -1.20
N ARG A 93 -29.19 24.70 -0.13
CA ARG A 93 -30.60 24.93 0.23
C ARG A 93 -31.36 25.77 -0.80
N ARG A 94 -30.71 26.73 -1.45
CA ARG A 94 -31.32 27.57 -2.50
C ARG A 94 -31.54 26.87 -3.84
N ARG A 95 -30.97 25.69 -4.03
CA ARG A 95 -31.04 24.91 -5.28
C ARG A 95 -32.03 23.75 -5.22
N LYS A 96 -32.68 23.55 -4.07
CA LYS A 96 -33.67 22.51 -3.84
C LYS A 96 -35.02 23.19 -3.66
#